data_AF-A0A6A4PEG8-F1
#
_entry.id   AF-A0A6A4PEG8-F1
#
_cell.length_a   1.000
_cell.length_b   1.000
_cell.length_c   1.000
_cell.angle_alpha   90.00
_cell.angle_beta   90.00
_cell.angle_gamma   90.00
#
_symmetry.space_group_name_H-M   'P 1'
#
loop_
_entity.id
_entity.type
_entity.pdbx_description
1 polymer ?
#
loop_
_entity_poly.entity_id
_entity_poly.type
_entity_poly.pdbx_seq_one_letter_code
_entity_poly.pdbx_strand_id
1 'polypeptide(L)'
;MPFLSVMMSTFAALFYLLLLAFVPHEVHSSSHDSFVTKYATNENPNVGGLCATSIIIHGYKCHEHTVITEDGYVLGLQRIPEGRAEVNGTHTKKQPVILQHGLLVVCK
;
A
#
# COMPACT_ATOMS: atom_id res chain seq x y z
N MET A 1 55.03 -7.78 -2.45
CA MET A 1 54.18 -6.67 -2.96
C MET A 1 52.71 -6.80 -2.50
N PRO A 2 52.41 -6.91 -1.19
CA PRO A 2 51.02 -7.00 -0.72
C PRO A 2 50.32 -5.63 -0.62
N PHE A 3 51.08 -4.57 -0.33
CA PHE A 3 50.55 -3.21 -0.12
C PHE A 3 49.84 -2.64 -1.36
N LEU A 4 50.41 -2.84 -2.55
CA LEU A 4 49.83 -2.34 -3.79
C LEU A 4 48.52 -3.07 -4.15
N SER A 5 48.45 -4.37 -3.85
CA SER A 5 47.25 -5.19 -4.07
C SER A 5 46.10 -4.78 -3.16
N VAL A 6 46.38 -4.55 -1.87
CA VAL A 6 45.39 -4.07 -0.90
C VAL A 6 44.85 -2.69 -1.30
N MET A 7 45.74 -1.79 -1.74
CA MET A 7 45.34 -0.45 -2.19
C MET A 7 44.43 -0.50 -3.41
N MET A 8 44.76 -1.31 -4.43
CA MET A 8 43.91 -1.45 -5.62
C MET A 8 42.52 -2.04 -5.29
N SER A 9 42.47 -3.00 -4.35
CA SER A 9 41.22 -3.64 -3.91
C SER A 9 40.29 -2.66 -3.19
N THR A 10 40.83 -1.82 -2.30
CA THR A 10 40.01 -0.82 -1.59
C THR A 10 39.50 0.27 -2.54
N PHE A 11 40.32 0.73 -3.50
CA PHE A 11 39.86 1.67 -4.52
C PHE A 11 38.75 1.08 -5.40
N ALA A 12 38.87 -0.18 -5.81
CA ALA A 12 37.82 -0.87 -6.57
C ALA A 12 36.53 -1.02 -5.76
N ALA A 13 36.63 -1.38 -4.47
CA ALA A 13 35.47 -1.49 -3.58
C ALA A 13 34.77 -0.14 -3.35
N LEU A 14 35.54 0.93 -3.14
CA LEU A 14 35.00 2.29 -2.99
C LEU A 14 34.33 2.78 -4.27
N PHE A 15 34.94 2.53 -5.43
CA PHE A 15 34.34 2.87 -6.72
C PHE A 15 33.05 2.08 -6.98
N TYR A 16 33.02 0.79 -6.64
CA TYR A 16 31.81 -0.04 -6.75
C TYR A 16 30.68 0.45 -5.82
N LEU A 17 31.01 0.85 -4.58
CA LEU A 17 30.03 1.44 -3.67
C LEU A 17 29.50 2.79 -4.17
N LEU A 18 30.36 3.64 -4.75
CA LEU A 18 29.93 4.88 -5.39
C LEU A 18 29.02 4.60 -6.58
N LEU A 19 29.38 3.64 -7.44
CA LEU A 19 28.51 3.22 -8.54
C LEU A 19 27.15 2.73 -8.03
N LEU A 20 27.08 1.93 -6.96
CA LEU A 20 25.81 1.51 -6.37
C LEU A 20 24.99 2.66 -5.77
N ALA A 21 25.63 3.73 -5.28
CA ALA A 21 24.94 4.91 -4.75
C ALA A 21 24.43 5.86 -5.84
N PHE A 22 25.08 5.87 -7.01
CA PHE A 22 24.67 6.68 -8.17
C PHE A 22 23.84 5.91 -9.19
N VAL A 23 23.78 4.58 -9.12
CA VAL A 23 22.70 3.82 -9.75
C VAL A 23 21.43 4.35 -9.09
N PRO A 24 20.55 5.05 -9.83
CA PRO A 24 19.24 5.33 -9.29
C PRO A 24 18.67 3.96 -8.96
N HIS A 25 18.48 3.69 -7.67
CA HIS A 25 17.64 2.60 -7.28
C HIS A 25 16.29 3.00 -7.86
N GLU A 26 15.97 2.42 -9.03
CA GLU A 26 14.62 2.36 -9.56
C GLU A 26 13.83 1.61 -8.48
N VAL A 27 13.45 2.33 -7.42
CA VAL A 27 12.32 1.97 -6.60
C VAL A 27 11.22 1.95 -7.63
N HIS A 28 10.88 0.74 -8.09
CA HIS A 28 9.67 0.48 -8.84
C HIS A 28 8.51 0.84 -7.91
N SER A 29 8.29 2.14 -7.75
CA SER A 29 7.03 2.69 -7.31
C SER A 29 6.12 2.44 -8.49
N SER A 30 5.43 1.30 -8.43
CA SER A 30 4.32 1.00 -9.33
C SER A 30 3.26 2.06 -9.09
N SER A 31 3.42 3.16 -9.82
CA SER A 31 2.46 4.22 -9.92
C SER A 31 1.39 3.70 -10.86
N HIS A 32 0.53 2.80 -10.36
CA HIS A 32 -0.76 2.58 -10.99
C HIS A 32 -1.58 3.85 -10.76
N ASP A 33 -1.34 4.79 -11.66
CA ASP A 33 -2.15 5.92 -12.03
C ASP A 33 -3.64 5.51 -12.19
N SER A 34 -4.52 6.48 -11.93
CA SER A 34 -5.99 6.48 -12.05
C SER A 34 -6.86 5.97 -10.87
N PHE A 35 -6.65 6.51 -9.67
CA PHE A 35 -7.69 6.51 -8.61
C PHE A 35 -8.78 7.59 -8.85
N VAL A 36 -8.45 8.67 -9.57
CA VAL A 36 -9.31 9.87 -9.66
C VAL A 36 -10.45 9.73 -10.70
N THR A 37 -10.32 8.85 -11.70
CA THR A 37 -11.30 8.83 -12.82
C THR A 37 -12.47 7.85 -12.64
N LYS A 38 -12.51 7.03 -11.58
CA LYS A 38 -13.52 5.96 -11.44
C LYS A 38 -14.72 6.24 -10.53
N TYR A 39 -14.85 7.46 -10.01
CA TYR A 39 -16.02 7.83 -9.19
C TYR A 39 -17.21 8.40 -9.99
N ALA A 40 -17.14 8.42 -11.33
CA ALA A 40 -18.20 8.99 -12.17
C ALA A 40 -19.02 7.98 -12.99
N THR A 41 -18.78 6.67 -12.91
CA THR A 41 -19.62 5.69 -13.60
C THR A 41 -20.01 4.54 -12.69
N ASN A 42 -21.26 4.59 -12.26
CA ASN A 42 -22.05 3.38 -12.04
C ASN A 42 -21.82 2.41 -13.22
N GLU A 43 -21.81 1.11 -12.91
CA GLU A 43 -21.90 -0.01 -13.86
C GLU A 43 -20.58 -0.50 -14.49
N ASN A 44 -19.72 -1.17 -13.70
CA ASN A 44 -18.95 -2.34 -14.16
C ASN A 44 -18.41 -3.16 -12.95
N PRO A 45 -18.87 -4.41 -12.69
CA PRO A 45 -18.45 -5.20 -11.53
C PRO A 45 -17.05 -5.83 -11.67
N ASN A 46 -16.31 -5.53 -12.74
CA ASN A 46 -15.17 -6.35 -13.17
C ASN A 46 -13.77 -5.76 -12.88
N VAL A 47 -13.68 -4.71 -12.06
CA VAL A 47 -12.40 -4.32 -11.43
C VAL A 47 -12.71 -4.05 -9.97
N GLY A 48 -12.81 -5.15 -9.21
CA GLY A 48 -13.13 -5.08 -7.80
C GLY A 48 -12.06 -4.31 -7.04
N GLY A 49 -12.49 -3.33 -6.23
CA GLY A 49 -11.63 -2.71 -5.22
C GLY A 49 -11.12 -3.75 -4.21
N LEU A 50 -10.42 -3.28 -3.20
CA LEU A 50 -9.78 -4.14 -2.19
C LEU A 50 -10.76 -4.90 -1.35
N CYS A 51 -11.91 -4.29 -1.12
CA CYS A 51 -13.04 -4.97 -0.52
C CYS A 51 -13.37 -6.23 -1.32
N ALA A 52 -13.47 -6.13 -2.64
CA ALA A 52 -13.85 -7.24 -3.50
C ALA A 52 -12.75 -8.30 -3.64
N THR A 53 -11.48 -7.89 -3.75
CA THR A 53 -10.37 -8.82 -4.02
C THR A 53 -9.78 -9.46 -2.77
N SER A 54 -9.86 -8.82 -1.60
CA SER A 54 -9.14 -9.25 -0.40
C SER A 54 -10.02 -9.48 0.83
N ILE A 55 -11.18 -8.82 0.95
CA ILE A 55 -11.98 -8.87 2.18
C ILE A 55 -13.24 -9.72 2.00
N ILE A 56 -14.00 -9.47 0.94
CA ILE A 56 -15.29 -10.14 0.65
C ILE A 56 -15.07 -11.61 0.31
N ILE A 57 -13.97 -11.95 -0.39
CA ILE A 57 -13.60 -13.35 -0.67
C ILE A 57 -13.43 -14.19 0.61
N HIS A 58 -13.17 -13.52 1.73
CA HIS A 58 -13.01 -14.13 3.04
C HIS A 58 -14.28 -14.07 3.89
N GLY A 59 -15.42 -13.67 3.32
CA GLY A 59 -16.72 -13.66 4.00
C GLY A 59 -16.90 -12.52 5.00
N TYR A 60 -16.08 -11.46 4.93
CA TYR A 60 -16.29 -10.23 5.70
C TYR A 60 -17.06 -9.20 4.86
N LYS A 61 -17.98 -8.47 5.49
CA LYS A 61 -18.55 -7.25 4.88
C LYS A 61 -17.49 -6.16 4.83
N CYS A 62 -17.53 -5.32 3.80
CA CYS A 62 -16.54 -4.28 3.59
C CYS A 62 -17.17 -3.02 2.99
N HIS A 63 -16.74 -1.86 3.48
CA HIS A 63 -17.05 -0.56 2.92
C HIS A 63 -15.76 0.16 2.53
N GLU A 64 -15.74 0.75 1.34
CA GLU A 64 -14.67 1.63 0.88
C GLU A 64 -15.12 3.09 1.06
N HIS A 65 -14.26 3.89 1.69
CA HIS A 65 -14.47 5.31 1.93
C HIS A 65 -13.34 6.12 1.31
N THR A 66 -13.68 7.25 0.71
CA THR A 66 -12.69 8.21 0.21
C THR A 66 -12.71 9.43 1.11
N VAL A 67 -11.56 9.78 1.67
CA VAL A 67 -11.39 10.93 2.57
C VAL A 67 -10.38 11.88 1.95
N ILE A 68 -10.71 13.17 1.96
CA ILE A 68 -9.79 14.23 1.54
C ILE A 68 -9.26 14.89 2.81
N THR A 69 -7.95 14.92 2.95
CA THR A 69 -7.27 15.58 4.07
C THR A 69 -7.23 17.11 3.85
N GLU A 70 -6.96 17.86 4.91
CA GLU A 70 -6.91 19.34 4.84
C GLU A 70 -5.84 19.85 3.86
N ASP A 71 -4.73 19.13 3.75
CA ASP A 71 -3.63 19.39 2.81
C ASP A 71 -3.87 18.83 1.40
N GLY A 72 -5.06 18.29 1.13
CA GLY A 72 -5.52 17.93 -0.22
C GLY A 72 -5.15 16.52 -0.70
N TYR A 73 -4.62 15.65 0.18
CA TYR A 73 -4.41 14.24 -0.17
C TYR A 73 -5.74 13.48 -0.17
N VAL A 74 -5.89 12.57 -1.13
CA VAL A 74 -7.07 11.70 -1.22
C VAL A 74 -6.70 10.30 -0.72
N LEU A 75 -7.32 9.89 0.38
CA LEU A 75 -7.07 8.62 1.07
C LEU A 75 -8.24 7.65 0.84
N GLY A 76 -7.94 6.41 0.44
CA GLY A 76 -8.89 5.31 0.42
C GLY A 76 -8.83 4.51 1.73
N LEU A 77 -9.96 4.39 2.44
CA LEU A 77 -10.08 3.67 3.70
C LEU A 77 -11.03 2.47 3.55
N GLN A 78 -10.65 1.32 4.10
CA GLN A 78 -11.45 0.10 4.09
C GLN A 78 -11.99 -0.14 5.50
N ARG A 79 -13.31 -0.30 5.62
CA ARG A 79 -14.00 -0.54 6.90
C ARG A 79 -14.70 -1.90 6.88
N ILE A 80 -14.40 -2.73 7.87
CA ILE A 80 -15.12 -3.98 8.14
C ILE A 80 -16.07 -3.72 9.31
N PRO A 81 -17.39 -3.56 9.08
CA PRO A 81 -18.35 -3.20 10.12
C PRO A 81 -18.66 -4.35 11.09
N GLU A 82 -18.48 -5.59 10.66
CA GLU A 82 -18.90 -6.79 11.40
C GLU A 82 -18.00 -7.99 11.14
N GLY A 83 -17.93 -8.88 12.14
CA GLY A 83 -17.24 -10.16 11.99
C GLY A 83 -18.06 -11.17 11.20
N ARG A 84 -17.40 -12.19 10.62
CA ARG A 84 -18.01 -13.21 9.74
C ARG A 84 -19.27 -13.90 10.30
N ALA A 85 -19.34 -14.07 11.62
CA ALA A 85 -20.39 -14.84 12.29
C ALA A 85 -21.45 -13.99 13.00
N GLU A 86 -21.36 -12.66 12.92
CA GLU A 86 -22.39 -11.77 13.47
C GLU A 86 -23.58 -11.68 12.52
N VAL A 87 -24.41 -12.72 12.54
CA VAL A 87 -25.66 -12.82 11.77
C VAL A 87 -26.82 -12.12 12.51
N ASN A 88 -26.68 -11.89 13.81
CA ASN A 88 -27.76 -11.35 14.63
C ASN A 88 -27.55 -9.87 14.86
N GLY A 89 -28.35 -9.06 14.16
CA GLY A 89 -28.43 -7.59 14.15
C GLY A 89 -28.71 -6.92 15.49
N THR A 90 -28.00 -7.31 16.53
CA THR A 90 -27.81 -6.47 17.70
C THR A 90 -26.99 -5.28 17.23
N HIS A 91 -27.66 -4.16 17.01
CA HIS A 91 -27.06 -2.85 16.74
C HIS A 91 -26.29 -2.36 17.98
N THR A 92 -25.37 -3.17 18.47
CA THR A 92 -24.43 -2.77 19.51
C THR A 92 -23.44 -1.82 18.85
N LYS A 93 -23.28 -0.63 19.45
CA LYS A 93 -22.26 0.32 19.01
C LYS A 93 -20.89 -0.32 19.25
N LYS A 94 -20.30 -0.87 18.19
CA LYS A 94 -18.96 -1.46 18.25
C LYS A 94 -17.92 -0.36 18.37
N GLN A 95 -16.89 -0.61 19.18
CA GLN A 95 -15.78 0.30 19.30
C GLN A 95 -15.01 0.33 17.96
N PRO A 96 -14.80 1.50 17.35
CA PRO A 96 -13.99 1.60 16.15
C PRO A 96 -12.51 1.37 16.48
N VAL A 97 -11.83 0.61 15.62
CA VAL A 97 -10.38 0.38 15.68
C VAL A 97 -9.78 0.80 14.34
N ILE A 98 -8.72 1.59 14.40
CA ILE A 98 -7.96 2.02 13.22
C ILE A 98 -6.68 1.21 13.16
N LEU A 99 -6.42 0.59 12.02
CA LEU A 99 -5.20 -0.16 11.75
C LEU A 99 -4.37 0.62 10.73
N GLN A 100 -3.20 1.08 11.15
CA GLN A 100 -2.27 1.80 10.31
C GLN A 100 -1.12 0.87 9.93
N HIS A 101 -0.81 0.80 8.64
CA HIS A 101 0.33 0.06 8.15
C HIS A 101 1.65 0.81 8.38
N GLY A 102 2.78 0.11 8.31
CA GLY A 102 4.13 0.69 8.41
C GLY A 102 4.61 1.35 7.11
N LEU A 103 5.89 1.76 7.12
CA LEU A 103 6.57 2.36 5.97
C LEU A 103 6.66 1.34 4.80
N LEU A 104 6.36 1.78 3.58
CA LEU A 104 6.35 0.99 2.34
C LEU A 104 5.36 -0.20 2.28
N VAL A 105 4.54 -0.40 3.30
CA VAL A 105 3.35 -1.24 3.20
C VAL A 105 2.24 -0.30 2.74
N VAL A 106 1.46 -0.68 1.74
CA VAL A 106 0.28 0.10 1.34
C VAL A 106 -0.89 -0.86 1.36
N CYS A 107 -1.95 -0.52 2.08
CA CYS A 107 -3.28 -1.03 1.74
C CYS A 107 -3.67 -0.30 0.45
N LYS A 108 -3.07 -0.76 -0.65
CA LYS A 108 -3.54 -0.42 -1.99
C LYS A 108 -4.97 -0.83 -2.07
#